data_AF-A0A3R9LAS0-F1
#
_entry.id   AF-A0A3R9LAS0-F1
#
_cell.length_a   1.000
_cell.length_b   1.000
_cell.length_c   1.000
_cell.angle_alpha   90.00
_cell.angle_beta   90.00
_cell.angle_gamma   90.00
#
_symmetry.space_group_name_H-M   'P 1'
#
loop_
_entity.id
_entity.type
_entity.pdbx_description
1 polymer ?
#
loop_
_entity_poly.entity_id
_entity_poly.type
_entity_poly.pdbx_seq_one_letter_code
_entity_poly.pdbx_strand_id
1 'polypeptide(L)'
;MWSESEIELESEKLEFVRNILQDGFSNIFTISKHRKTYHNELENKTINLDKIDGLGFYLEIEILGDFSKEDYSNFYDKMCGEFSFLNSKIETKGYVQLMREKNGRN
;
A
#
# COMPACT_ATOMS: atom_id res chain seq x y z
N MET A 1 -7.14 -6.47 11.43
CA MET A 1 -7.52 -6.71 10.03
C MET A 1 -8.24 -5.47 9.57
N TRP A 2 -7.66 -4.75 8.62
CA TRP A 2 -8.28 -3.55 8.05
C TRP A 2 -9.17 -3.99 6.89
N SER A 3 -10.36 -3.39 6.79
CA SER A 3 -11.23 -3.55 5.63
C SER A 3 -10.91 -2.40 4.69
N GLU A 4 -10.36 -2.69 3.52
CA GLU A 4 -10.09 -1.69 2.49
C GLU A 4 -11.13 -1.82 1.39
N SER A 5 -11.57 -0.69 0.86
CA SER A 5 -12.42 -0.63 -0.32
C SER A 5 -11.77 0.35 -1.27
N GLU A 6 -11.27 -0.17 -2.39
CA GLU A 6 -10.62 0.63 -3.42
C GLU A 6 -11.64 1.00 -4.50
N ILE A 7 -11.62 2.27 -4.90
CA ILE A 7 -12.39 2.76 -6.05
C ILE A 7 -11.38 3.31 -7.04
N GLU A 8 -11.18 2.58 -8.13
CA GLU A 8 -10.34 3.04 -9.23
C GLU A 8 -11.16 3.97 -10.14
N LEU A 9 -10.58 5.12 -10.49
CA LEU A 9 -11.22 6.12 -11.32
C LEU A 9 -10.34 6.44 -12.53
N GLU A 10 -10.98 6.54 -13.69
CA GLU A 10 -10.34 7.03 -14.90
C GLU A 10 -9.72 8.41 -14.70
N SER A 11 -8.55 8.63 -15.30
CA SER A 11 -7.75 9.84 -15.09
C SER A 11 -8.51 11.14 -15.40
N GLU A 12 -9.43 11.11 -16.37
CA GLU A 12 -10.28 12.24 -16.76
C GLU A 12 -11.22 12.72 -15.64
N LYS A 13 -11.54 11.85 -14.67
CA LYS A 13 -12.41 12.16 -13.53
C LYS A 13 -11.63 12.73 -12.33
N LEU A 14 -10.30 12.70 -12.36
CA LEU A 14 -9.47 13.09 -11.22
C LEU A 14 -9.68 14.56 -10.82
N GLU A 15 -9.77 15.45 -11.81
CA GLU A 15 -9.94 16.89 -11.54
C GLU A 15 -11.30 17.18 -10.91
N PHE A 16 -12.35 16.49 -11.37
CA PHE A 16 -13.69 16.57 -10.78
C PHE A 16 -13.70 16.12 -9.32
N VAL A 17 -13.06 14.99 -9.00
CA VAL A 17 -12.95 14.48 -7.63
C VAL A 17 -12.18 15.44 -6.74
N ARG A 18 -11.06 15.99 -7.23
CA ARG A 18 -10.27 16.98 -6.48
C ARG A 18 -11.11 18.21 -6.13
N ASN A 19 -11.88 18.73 -7.07
CA ASN A 19 -12.73 19.90 -6.86
C ASN A 19 -13.79 19.64 -5.78
N ILE A 20 -14.49 18.50 -5.83
CA ILE A 20 -15.47 18.14 -4.80
C ILE A 20 -14.82 18.00 -3.43
N LEU A 21 -13.65 17.35 -3.34
CA LEU A 21 -12.97 17.16 -2.07
C LEU A 21 -12.50 18.49 -1.47
N GLN A 22 -12.10 19.47 -2.29
CA GLN A 22 -11.65 20.78 -1.81
C GLN A 22 -12.75 21.61 -1.14
N ASP A 23 -14.03 21.34 -1.41
CA ASP A 23 -15.15 22.06 -0.80
C ASP A 23 -15.35 21.73 0.70
N GLY A 24 -14.74 20.65 1.19
CA GLY A 24 -14.89 20.22 2.60
C GLY A 24 -13.65 19.58 3.23
N PHE A 25 -12.62 19.26 2.45
CA PHE A 25 -11.39 18.61 2.91
C PHE A 25 -10.17 19.44 2.50
N SER A 26 -9.16 19.42 3.37
CA SER A 26 -7.85 20.01 3.07
C SER A 26 -6.83 18.91 2.77
N ASN A 27 -5.92 19.19 1.83
CA ASN A 27 -4.80 18.29 1.57
C ASN A 27 -3.86 18.31 2.79
N ILE A 28 -3.80 17.19 3.51
CA ILE A 28 -2.92 17.04 4.67
C ILE A 28 -1.49 16.69 4.23
N PHE A 29 -1.36 15.87 3.18
CA PHE A 29 -0.10 15.39 2.67
C PHE A 29 -0.21 14.90 1.22
N THR A 30 0.86 15.09 0.45
CA THR A 30 1.01 14.50 -0.90
C THR A 30 2.23 13.58 -0.90
N ILE A 31 2.04 12.33 -1.33
CA ILE A 31 3.10 11.33 -1.43
C ILE A 31 3.33 11.00 -2.90
N SER A 32 4.56 11.16 -3.35
CA SER A 32 5.01 10.68 -4.64
C SER A 32 5.53 9.25 -4.51
N LYS A 33 5.01 8.34 -5.34
CA LYS A 33 5.45 6.94 -5.40
C LYS A 33 5.78 6.53 -6.83
N HIS A 34 6.87 5.79 -6.98
CA HIS A 34 7.18 5.06 -8.21
C HIS A 34 7.00 3.57 -7.94
N ARG A 35 5.98 2.97 -8.56
CA ARG A 35 5.60 1.57 -8.35
C ARG A 35 5.93 0.74 -9.58
N LYS A 36 6.51 -0.44 -9.34
CA LYS A 36 6.54 -1.54 -10.31
C LYS A 36 5.77 -2.72 -9.75
N THR A 37 4.69 -3.09 -10.42
CA THR A 37 3.78 -4.16 -10.01
C THR A 37 4.04 -5.43 -10.80
N TYR A 38 4.02 -6.56 -10.10
CA TYR A 38 4.03 -7.90 -10.68
C TYR A 38 2.79 -8.63 -10.19
N HIS A 39 2.03 -9.20 -11.11
CA HIS A 39 0.81 -9.92 -10.79
C HIS A 39 0.97 -11.40 -11.11
N ASN A 40 0.55 -12.26 -10.18
CA ASN A 40 0.43 -13.69 -10.40
C ASN A 40 -1.06 -14.07 -10.32
N GLU A 41 -1.69 -14.18 -11.48
CA GLU A 41 -3.13 -14.49 -11.62
C GLU A 41 -3.51 -15.83 -11.00
N LEU A 42 -2.60 -16.82 -10.97
CA LEU A 42 -2.89 -18.15 -10.43
C LEU A 42 -2.98 -18.16 -8.89
N GLU A 43 -2.31 -17.22 -8.24
CA GLU A 43 -2.27 -17.13 -6.77
C GLU A 43 -3.04 -15.90 -6.23
N ASN A 44 -3.72 -15.13 -7.10
CA ASN A 44 -4.32 -13.82 -6.76
C ASN A 44 -3.35 -12.92 -5.96
N LYS A 45 -2.06 -13.02 -6.28
CA LYS A 45 -0.97 -12.36 -5.56
C LYS A 45 -0.48 -11.17 -6.38
N THR A 46 -0.41 -10.02 -5.73
CA THR A 46 0.17 -8.81 -6.30
C THR A 46 1.41 -8.44 -5.49
N ILE A 47 2.52 -8.23 -6.18
CA ILE A 47 3.78 -7.76 -5.59
C ILE A 47 4.04 -6.35 -6.11
N ASN A 48 4.10 -5.38 -5.21
CA ASN A 48 4.40 -3.99 -5.51
C ASN A 48 5.81 -3.64 -5.00
N LEU A 49 6.70 -3.27 -5.92
CA LEU A 49 7.98 -2.65 -5.59
C LEU A 49 7.83 -1.13 -5.65
N ASP A 50 7.89 -0.49 -4.48
CA ASP A 50 7.68 0.93 -4.35
C ASP A 50 8.96 1.65 -3.99
N LYS A 51 9.26 2.72 -4.72
CA LYS A 51 10.15 3.78 -4.26
C LYS A 51 9.29 4.97 -3.86
N ILE A 52 9.24 5.24 -2.56
CA ILE A 52 8.50 6.36 -1.99
C ILE A 52 9.45 7.51 -1.72
N ASP A 53 9.16 8.67 -2.32
CA ASP A 53 9.96 9.87 -2.11
C ASP A 53 9.92 10.26 -0.63
N GLY A 54 11.10 10.27 -0.01
CA GLY A 54 11.25 10.57 1.40
C GLY A 54 11.13 9.38 2.35
N LEU A 55 10.71 8.18 1.93
CA LEU A 55 10.74 6.99 2.82
C LEU A 55 11.70 5.88 2.38
N GLY A 56 12.06 5.81 1.09
CA GLY A 56 12.95 4.78 0.56
C GLY A 56 12.19 3.70 -0.21
N PHE A 57 12.69 2.46 -0.15
CA PHE A 57 12.16 1.33 -0.93
C PHE A 57 11.32 0.40 -0.06
N TYR A 58 10.18 -0.04 -0.60
CA TYR A 58 9.25 -0.96 0.04
C TYR A 58 8.86 -2.07 -0.93
N LEU A 59 8.60 -3.24 -0.36
CA LEU A 59 8.02 -4.39 -1.02
C LEU A 59 6.67 -4.65 -0.33
N GLU A 60 5.58 -4.43 -1.04
CA GLU A 60 4.24 -4.80 -0.58
C GLU A 60 3.81 -6.07 -1.30
N ILE A 61 3.18 -6.98 -0.56
CA ILE A 61 2.62 -8.21 -1.11
C ILE A 61 1.17 -8.29 -0.66
N GLU A 62 0.28 -8.26 -1.63
CA GLU A 62 -1.16 -8.18 -1.45
C GLU A 62 -1.80 -9.46 -2.00
N ILE A 63 -2.84 -9.91 -1.30
CA ILE A 63 -3.76 -10.95 -1.75
C ILE A 63 -5.17 -10.38 -1.65
N LEU A 64 -5.97 -10.60 -2.69
CA LEU A 64 -7.36 -10.15 -2.75
C LEU A 64 -8.31 -11.35 -2.64
N GLY A 65 -9.30 -11.26 -1.76
CA GLY A 65 -10.26 -12.33 -1.52
C GLY A 65 -10.81 -12.34 -0.10
N ASP A 66 -11.76 -13.24 0.15
CA ASP A 66 -12.31 -13.50 1.48
C ASP A 66 -11.37 -14.45 2.22
N PHE A 67 -10.56 -13.90 3.12
CA PHE A 67 -9.56 -14.66 3.89
C PHE A 67 -9.95 -14.79 5.36
N SER A 68 -9.78 -15.99 5.90
CA SER A 68 -9.81 -16.21 7.34
C SER A 68 -8.53 -15.70 8.01
N LYS A 69 -8.50 -15.68 9.35
CA LYS A 69 -7.26 -15.39 10.10
C LYS A 69 -6.17 -16.43 9.85
N GLU A 70 -6.55 -17.68 9.60
CA GLU A 70 -5.60 -18.77 9.35
C GLU A 70 -4.93 -18.60 7.98
N ASP A 71 -5.71 -18.22 6.96
CA ASP A 71 -5.19 -17.90 5.62
C ASP A 71 -4.16 -16.77 5.68
N TYR A 72 -4.43 -15.73 6.48
CA TYR A 72 -3.48 -14.64 6.70
C TYR A 72 -2.19 -15.12 7.37
N SER A 73 -2.27 -15.95 8.42
CA SER A 73 -1.08 -16.47 9.11
C SER A 73 -0.22 -17.32 8.18
N ASN A 74 -0.87 -18.21 7.42
CA ASN A 74 -0.18 -19.07 6.44
C ASN A 74 0.47 -18.23 5.34
N PHE A 75 -0.22 -17.20 4.84
CA PHE A 75 0.32 -16.27 3.87
C PHE A 75 1.53 -15.52 4.42
N TYR A 76 1.42 -14.97 5.63
CA TYR A 76 2.51 -14.26 6.31
C TYR A 76 3.76 -15.14 6.43
N ASP A 77 3.62 -16.36 6.94
CA ASP A 77 4.74 -17.29 7.12
C ASP A 77 5.37 -17.69 5.77
N LYS A 78 4.53 -17.96 4.75
CA LYS A 78 5.01 -18.24 3.38
C LYS A 78 5.83 -17.07 2.83
N MET A 79 5.35 -15.83 2.97
CA MET A 79 6.03 -14.65 2.44
C MET A 79 7.33 -14.35 3.18
N CYS A 80 7.35 -14.47 4.52
CA CYS A 80 8.57 -14.31 5.30
C CYS A 80 9.64 -15.34 4.89
N GLY A 81 9.24 -16.57 4.58
CA GLY A 81 10.15 -17.60 4.05
C GLY A 81 10.68 -17.25 2.66
N GLU A 82 9.78 -16.97 1.71
CA GLU A 82 10.10 -16.67 0.30
C GLU A 82 11.04 -15.46 0.16
N PHE A 83 10.83 -14.42 0.96
CA PHE A 83 11.58 -13.16 0.89
C PHE A 83 12.62 -13.00 2.00
N SER A 84 12.95 -14.08 2.73
CA SER A 84 13.94 -14.07 3.81
C SER A 84 15.32 -13.53 3.39
N PHE A 85 15.67 -13.67 2.11
CA PHE A 85 16.93 -13.18 1.54
C PHE A 85 17.07 -11.64 1.55
N LEU A 86 15.97 -10.89 1.70
CA LEU A 86 15.99 -9.43 1.72
C LEU A 86 16.43 -8.84 3.06
N ASN A 87 16.46 -9.64 4.14
CA ASN A 87 16.74 -9.18 5.51
C ASN A 87 15.98 -7.89 5.88
N SER A 88 14.69 -7.85 5.52
CA SER A 88 13.83 -6.68 5.65
C SER A 88 13.14 -6.62 7.00
N LYS A 89 12.91 -5.40 7.50
CA LYS A 89 11.99 -5.16 8.61
C LYS A 89 10.56 -5.15 8.08
N ILE A 90 9.67 -5.90 8.72
CA ILE A 90 8.22 -5.82 8.45
C ILE A 90 7.70 -4.47 8.94
N GLU A 91 7.04 -3.74 8.05
CA GLU A 91 6.40 -2.47 8.34
C GLU A 91 4.88 -2.64 8.31
N THR A 92 4.20 -2.15 9.35
CA THR A 92 2.75 -2.32 9.53
C THR A 92 1.98 -1.01 9.38
N LYS A 93 2.70 0.11 9.27
CA LYS A 93 2.13 1.44 9.05
C LYS A 93 2.06 1.76 7.56
N GLY A 94 0.97 2.37 7.12
CA GLY A 94 0.86 2.89 5.76
C GLY A 94 1.78 4.10 5.51
N TYR A 95 2.11 4.37 4.26
CA TYR A 95 3.03 5.45 3.87
C TYR A 95 2.67 6.84 4.41
N VAL A 96 1.37 7.14 4.51
CA VAL A 96 0.90 8.42 5.10
C VAL A 96 1.32 8.56 6.55
N GLN A 97 1.17 7.49 7.34
CA GLN A 97 1.58 7.50 8.74
C GLN A 97 3.10 7.61 8.87
N LEU A 98 3.85 6.85 8.06
CA LEU A 98 5.31 6.91 8.06
C LEU A 98 5.83 8.29 7.67
N MET A 99 5.24 8.93 6.66
CA MET A 99 5.60 10.30 6.26
C MET A 99 5.27 11.32 7.35
N ARG A 100 4.15 11.17 8.04
CA ARG A 100 3.76 12.05 9.17
C ARG A 100 4.76 11.95 10.32
N GLU A 101 5.12 10.73 10.71
CA GLU A 101 6.10 10.46 11.76
C GLU A 101 7.47 11.04 11.39
N LYS A 102 7.92 10.84 10.15
CA LYS A 102 9.17 11.42 9.66
C LYS A 102 9.19 12.95 9.71
N ASN A 103 8.05 13.60 9.44
CA ASN A 103 7.93 15.05 9.44
C ASN A 103 7.58 15.65 10.82
N GLY A 104 7.61 14.84 11.89
CA GLY A 104 7.34 15.30 13.26
C GLY A 104 5.88 15.69 13.51
N ARG A 105 4.94 15.22 12.68
CA ARG A 105 3.50 15.46 12.84
C ARG A 105 2.83 14.20 13.37
N ASN A 106 2.70 14.09 14.70
CA ASN A 106 1.90 13.03 15.33
C ASN A 106 0.43 13.09 14.89
#